data_AF-C3ZZL3-F1
#
_entry.id   AF-C3ZZL3-F1
#
_cell.length_a   1.000
_cell.length_b   1.000
_cell.length_c   1.000
_cell.angle_alpha   90.00
_cell.angle_beta   90.00
_cell.angle_gamma   90.00
#
_symmetry.space_group_name_H-M   'P 1'
#
loop_
_entity.id
_entity.type
_entity.pdbx_description
1 polymer ?
#
loop_
_entity_poly.entity_id
_entity_poly.type
_entity_poly.pdbx_seq_one_letter_code
_entity_poly.pdbx_strand_id
1 'polypeptide(L)'
;MQFSILRDSSACQYDGNGYYDIGDQSSLATSYDTSTGAVLFSYSTDQSSRSTELRLECTQDSAVRFTASEKTGVPGKYVMTISSLCVCPGRSKDCNAAGAAAGLSAGSTMCILLTVFVLVYVAGGMLFLRFVRGAEGTEMIPNYEFWADFPYLVKDGFTFATRSCRGEEAYAYEKI
;
A
#
# COMPACT_ATOMS: atom_id res chain seq x y z
N MET A 1 10.84 27.12 26.75
CA MET A 1 11.56 25.89 27.13
C MET A 1 10.53 24.89 27.65
N GLN A 2 9.93 24.03 26.82
CA GLN A 2 8.97 23.02 27.32
C GLN A 2 8.68 21.86 26.35
N PHE A 3 9.61 21.50 25.46
CA PHE A 3 9.50 20.28 24.65
C PHE A 3 10.31 19.11 25.22
N SER A 4 11.08 19.33 26.29
CA SER A 4 11.95 18.32 26.90
C SER A 4 11.26 17.42 27.93
N ILE A 5 9.96 17.61 28.19
CA ILE A 5 9.20 16.84 29.21
C ILE A 5 8.50 15.61 28.60
N LEU A 6 8.31 15.55 27.27
CA LEU A 6 7.62 14.48 26.56
C LEU A 6 8.60 13.74 25.63
N ARG A 7 9.62 13.12 26.22
CA ARG A 7 10.54 12.28 25.46
C ARG A 7 9.92 10.89 25.37
N ASP A 8 9.71 10.40 24.15
CA ASP A 8 9.15 9.07 23.86
C ASP A 8 7.67 8.86 24.26
N SER A 9 6.91 9.93 24.46
CA SER A 9 5.45 9.84 24.69
C SER A 9 4.68 9.54 23.39
N SER A 10 3.74 8.58 23.43
CA SER A 10 2.84 8.25 22.31
C SER A 10 1.64 9.19 22.20
N ALA A 11 1.21 9.78 23.30
CA ALA A 11 0.08 10.70 23.36
C ALA A 11 0.25 11.71 24.50
N CYS A 12 -0.35 12.90 24.34
CA CYS A 12 -0.20 14.00 25.31
C CYS A 12 -1.54 14.70 25.56
N GLN A 13 -1.79 15.08 26.81
CA GLN A 13 -2.93 15.92 27.21
C GLN A 13 -2.47 17.36 27.41
N TYR A 14 -3.25 18.32 26.88
CA TYR A 14 -3.06 19.75 27.11
C TYR A 14 -4.25 20.32 27.88
N ASP A 15 -3.99 21.00 28.99
CA ASP A 15 -5.02 21.59 29.88
C ASP A 15 -5.10 23.12 29.78
N GLY A 16 -4.34 23.74 28.86
CA GLY A 16 -4.21 25.20 28.74
C GLY A 16 -2.97 25.77 29.43
N ASN A 17 -2.45 25.10 30.46
CA ASN A 17 -1.29 25.55 31.25
C ASN A 17 -0.04 24.71 31.02
N GLY A 18 -0.20 23.44 30.64
CA GLY A 18 0.91 22.53 30.42
C GLY A 18 0.54 21.29 29.62
N TYR A 19 1.59 20.54 29.24
CA TYR A 19 1.45 19.25 28.59
C TYR A 19 1.75 18.14 29.60
N TYR A 20 0.92 17.10 29.58
CA TYR A 20 1.06 15.94 30.43
C TYR A 20 1.15 14.68 29.57
N ASP A 21 2.09 13.81 29.93
CA ASP A 21 2.22 12.49 29.32
C ASP A 21 1.00 11.62 29.70
N ILE A 22 0.42 10.96 28.71
CA ILE A 22 -0.71 10.04 28.86
C ILE A 22 -0.43 8.64 28.26
N GLY A 23 0.80 8.37 27.85
CA GLY A 23 1.23 7.07 27.35
C GLY A 23 2.65 7.11 26.79
N ASP A 24 3.47 6.12 27.16
CA ASP A 24 4.83 5.95 26.63
C ASP A 24 4.80 5.08 25.37
N GLN A 25 5.53 5.46 24.33
CA GLN A 25 5.64 4.72 23.08
C GLN A 25 6.21 3.31 23.25
N SER A 26 7.09 3.11 24.24
CA SER A 26 7.71 1.82 24.56
C SER A 26 6.74 0.84 25.24
N SER A 27 5.67 1.35 25.87
CA SER A 27 4.67 0.56 26.60
C SER A 27 3.61 -0.10 25.71
N LEU A 28 3.79 -0.06 24.40
CA LEU A 28 2.79 -0.48 23.44
C LEU A 28 2.30 -1.92 23.70
N ALA A 29 1.00 -2.05 23.95
CA ALA A 29 0.31 -3.32 24.00
C ALA A 29 -0.80 -3.36 22.95
N THR A 30 -0.84 -4.42 22.15
CA THR A 30 -1.86 -4.62 21.12
C THR A 30 -2.88 -5.64 21.56
N SER A 31 -4.16 -5.32 21.40
CA SER A 31 -5.26 -6.27 21.60
C SER A 31 -6.32 -6.11 20.50
N TYR A 32 -7.31 -6.99 20.52
CA TYR A 32 -8.41 -6.97 19.56
C TYR A 32 -9.71 -7.18 20.33
N ASP A 33 -10.74 -6.43 19.94
CA ASP A 33 -12.08 -6.57 20.52
C ASP A 33 -12.91 -7.48 19.61
N THR A 34 -13.28 -8.66 20.13
CA THR A 34 -14.07 -9.65 19.39
C THR A 34 -15.50 -9.22 19.12
N SER A 35 -16.03 -8.25 19.87
CA SER A 35 -17.41 -7.79 19.72
C SER A 35 -17.57 -6.77 18.59
N THR A 36 -16.58 -5.88 18.43
CA THR A 36 -16.58 -4.80 17.44
C THR A 36 -15.66 -5.08 16.25
N GLY A 37 -14.75 -6.06 16.37
CA GLY A 37 -13.68 -6.29 15.40
C GLY A 37 -12.63 -5.19 15.40
N ALA A 38 -12.64 -4.30 16.40
CA ALA A 38 -11.70 -3.19 16.51
C ALA A 38 -10.31 -3.70 16.90
N VAL A 39 -9.28 -3.04 16.38
CA VAL A 39 -7.89 -3.24 16.81
C VAL A 39 -7.55 -2.18 17.84
N LEU A 40 -7.00 -2.61 18.98
CA LEU A 40 -6.74 -1.74 20.12
C LEU A 40 -5.24 -1.64 20.37
N PHE A 41 -4.75 -0.43 20.51
CA PHE A 41 -3.41 -0.13 20.98
C PHE A 41 -3.53 0.54 22.34
N SER A 42 -2.89 -0.03 23.35
CA SER A 42 -2.86 0.51 24.70
C SER A 42 -1.46 0.98 25.02
N TYR A 43 -1.40 2.19 25.57
CA TYR A 43 -0.18 2.81 26.08
C TYR A 43 -0.41 3.18 27.54
N SER A 44 0.58 2.88 28.37
CA SER A 44 0.62 3.28 29.78
C SER A 44 1.86 4.12 30.03
N THR A 45 1.85 4.90 31.10
CA THR A 45 3.05 5.58 31.58
C THR A 45 3.49 4.94 32.89
N ASP A 46 4.80 4.76 33.06
CA ASP A 46 5.37 4.17 34.28
C ASP A 46 5.29 5.14 35.47
N GLN A 47 5.10 6.44 35.20
CA GLN A 47 5.17 7.50 36.21
C GLN A 47 3.79 7.93 36.74
N SER A 48 2.68 7.51 36.12
CA SER A 48 1.34 7.85 36.59
C SER A 48 0.32 6.77 36.26
N SER A 49 -0.85 6.80 36.92
CA SER A 49 -1.98 5.91 36.62
C SER A 49 -2.69 6.26 35.30
N ARG A 50 -2.07 7.06 34.43
CA ARG A 50 -2.66 7.51 33.17
C ARG A 50 -2.39 6.48 32.07
N SER A 51 -3.38 6.25 31.22
CA SER A 51 -3.24 5.33 30.09
C SER A 51 -4.06 5.81 28.91
N THR A 52 -3.56 5.57 27.70
CA THR A 52 -4.26 5.87 26.45
C THR A 52 -4.61 4.58 25.73
N GLU A 53 -5.86 4.45 25.33
CA GLU A 53 -6.41 3.34 24.55
C GLU A 53 -6.84 3.88 23.18
N LEU A 54 -6.09 3.54 22.14
CA LEU A 54 -6.40 3.86 20.76
C LEU A 54 -7.21 2.71 20.14
N ARG A 55 -8.42 3.00 19.69
CA ARG A 55 -9.35 2.08 19.04
C ARG A 55 -9.42 2.37 17.55
N LEU A 56 -9.05 1.39 16.73
CA LEU A 56 -9.23 1.44 15.30
C LEU A 56 -10.49 0.66 14.93
N GLU A 57 -11.51 1.36 14.44
CA GLU A 57 -12.79 0.78 14.03
C GLU A 57 -12.95 0.82 12.51
N CYS A 58 -13.30 -0.32 11.92
CA CYS A 58 -13.70 -0.39 10.52
C CYS A 58 -15.10 0.21 10.36
N THR A 59 -15.23 1.20 9.48
CA THR A 59 -16.53 1.75 9.07
C THR A 59 -16.66 1.70 7.56
N GLN A 60 -17.90 1.61 7.06
CA GLN A 60 -18.19 1.73 5.64
C GLN A 60 -18.33 3.20 5.19
N ASP A 61 -18.22 4.15 6.11
CA ASP A 61 -18.30 5.57 5.83
C ASP A 61 -17.05 6.08 5.10
N SER A 62 -17.27 6.92 4.10
CA SER A 62 -16.22 7.60 3.35
C SER A 62 -15.47 8.64 4.18
N ALA A 63 -16.10 9.18 5.23
CA ALA A 63 -15.48 10.14 6.13
C ALA A 63 -14.67 9.46 7.24
N VAL A 64 -13.42 9.89 7.41
CA VAL A 64 -12.60 9.54 8.58
C VAL A 64 -13.15 10.26 9.80
N ARG A 65 -13.46 9.51 10.87
CA ARG A 65 -13.88 10.05 12.15
C ARG A 65 -12.79 9.83 13.19
N PHE A 66 -12.47 10.88 13.93
CA PHE A 66 -11.58 10.84 15.07
C PHE A 66 -12.29 11.41 16.28
N THR A 67 -12.29 10.67 17.38
CA THR A 67 -12.80 11.13 18.67
C THR A 67 -11.75 10.86 19.74
N ALA A 68 -11.61 11.79 20.68
CA ALA A 68 -10.72 11.66 21.83
C ALA A 68 -11.47 12.12 23.08
N SER A 69 -11.63 11.22 24.04
CA SER A 69 -12.39 11.47 25.26
C SER A 69 -11.76 10.76 26.44
N GLU A 70 -11.98 11.27 27.64
CA GLU A 70 -11.69 10.51 28.86
C GLU A 70 -12.73 9.38 29.02
N LYS A 71 -12.29 8.22 29.51
CA LYS A 71 -13.14 7.06 29.71
C LYS A 71 -14.13 7.37 30.83
N THR A 72 -15.42 7.29 30.51
CA THR A 72 -16.50 7.57 31.47
C THR A 72 -16.33 6.72 32.73
N GLY A 73 -16.21 7.39 33.88
CA GLY A 73 -16.09 6.75 35.19
C GLY A 73 -14.70 6.24 35.55
N VAL A 74 -13.67 6.46 34.73
CA VAL A 74 -12.28 6.09 35.07
C VAL A 74 -11.34 7.27 34.84
N PRO A 75 -11.04 8.05 35.89
CA PRO A 75 -10.18 9.22 35.75
C PRO A 75 -8.76 8.81 35.32
N GLY A 76 -8.17 9.57 34.40
CA GLY A 76 -6.83 9.34 33.86
C GLY A 76 -6.74 8.29 32.75
N LYS A 77 -7.86 7.68 32.33
CA LYS A 77 -7.87 6.81 31.14
C LYS A 77 -8.43 7.55 29.94
N TYR A 78 -7.65 7.66 28.88
CA TYR A 78 -8.03 8.36 27.65
C TYR A 78 -8.34 7.33 26.57
N VAL A 79 -9.46 7.51 25.87
CA VAL A 79 -9.87 6.68 24.75
C VAL A 79 -9.88 7.52 23.50
N MET A 80 -9.13 7.10 22.50
CA MET A 80 -9.08 7.72 21.18
C MET A 80 -9.63 6.72 20.17
N THR A 81 -10.68 7.07 19.43
CA THR A 81 -11.27 6.20 18.41
C THR A 81 -11.05 6.79 17.03
N ILE A 82 -10.42 6.02 16.15
CA ILE A 82 -10.30 6.31 14.71
C ILE A 82 -11.21 5.34 13.97
N SER A 83 -12.27 5.86 13.36
CA SER A 83 -13.13 5.09 12.48
C SER A 83 -12.83 5.46 11.02
N SER A 84 -12.41 4.48 10.21
CA SER A 84 -12.21 4.70 8.77
C SER A 84 -12.37 3.42 7.96
N LEU A 85 -12.59 3.58 6.64
CA LEU A 85 -12.55 2.49 5.66
C LEU A 85 -11.18 1.80 5.58
N CYS A 86 -10.09 2.52 5.93
CA CYS A 86 -8.72 2.02 5.85
C CYS A 86 -8.42 0.95 6.90
N VAL A 87 -9.16 0.94 8.00
CA VAL A 87 -9.01 -0.05 9.07
C VAL A 87 -9.63 -1.40 8.67
N CYS A 88 -10.49 -1.41 7.65
CA CYS A 88 -11.17 -2.62 7.22
C CYS A 88 -10.21 -3.63 6.58
N PRO A 89 -10.35 -4.94 6.89
CA PRO A 89 -9.53 -5.99 6.28
C PRO A 89 -9.60 -5.95 4.75
N GLY A 90 -8.43 -5.98 4.09
CA GLY A 90 -8.34 -6.01 2.62
C GLY A 90 -8.57 -4.68 1.89
N ARG A 91 -8.71 -3.56 2.61
CA ARG A 91 -8.94 -2.23 2.01
C ARG A 91 -7.72 -1.28 2.05
N SER A 92 -6.55 -1.75 2.50
CA SER A 92 -5.37 -0.91 2.78
C SER A 92 -4.79 -0.12 1.60
N LYS A 93 -5.04 -0.53 0.35
CA LYS A 93 -4.47 0.11 -0.84
C LYS A 93 -5.35 1.21 -1.44
N ASP A 94 -6.67 1.13 -1.26
CA ASP A 94 -7.66 2.00 -1.95
C ASP A 94 -8.73 2.55 -0.99
N CYS A 95 -8.41 2.72 0.29
CA CYS A 95 -9.42 3.10 1.28
C CYS A 95 -9.94 4.54 1.18
N ASN A 96 -9.25 5.42 0.45
CA ASN A 96 -9.71 6.79 0.17
C ASN A 96 -10.77 6.85 -0.95
N ALA A 97 -10.96 5.74 -1.68
CA ALA A 97 -11.93 5.67 -2.76
C ALA A 97 -13.20 4.97 -2.25
N ALA A 98 -14.07 5.76 -1.61
CA ALA A 98 -15.43 5.34 -1.31
C ALA A 98 -16.12 4.89 -2.61
N GLY A 99 -16.25 3.58 -2.81
CA GLY A 99 -16.84 2.99 -4.01
C GLY A 99 -15.87 2.40 -5.04
N ALA A 100 -14.55 2.38 -4.79
CA ALA A 100 -13.66 1.58 -5.64
C ALA A 100 -13.92 0.09 -5.38
N ALA A 101 -14.72 -0.52 -6.24
CA ALA A 101 -14.57 -1.93 -6.55
C ALA A 101 -13.09 -2.17 -6.90
N ALA A 102 -12.55 -3.32 -6.51
CA ALA A 102 -11.20 -3.74 -6.87
C ALA A 102 -11.05 -3.75 -8.40
N GLY A 103 -10.67 -2.61 -8.96
CA GLY A 103 -10.38 -2.45 -10.38
C GLY A 103 -8.98 -2.98 -10.67
N LEU A 104 -8.79 -3.51 -11.87
CA LEU A 104 -7.45 -3.81 -12.37
C LEU A 104 -6.57 -2.55 -12.26
N SER A 105 -5.32 -2.73 -11.83
CA SER A 105 -4.33 -1.65 -11.87
C SER A 105 -4.25 -1.07 -13.28
N ALA A 106 -4.02 0.24 -13.40
CA ALA A 106 -3.88 0.91 -14.70
C ALA A 106 -2.86 0.21 -15.62
N GLY A 107 -1.76 -0.29 -15.04
CA GLY A 107 -0.76 -1.06 -15.78
C GLY A 107 -1.31 -2.38 -16.32
N SER A 108 -2.07 -3.13 -15.51
CA SER A 108 -2.70 -4.38 -15.95
C SER A 108 -3.70 -4.15 -17.08
N THR A 109 -4.50 -3.08 -16.99
CA THR A 109 -5.45 -2.70 -18.04
C THR A 109 -4.74 -2.39 -19.37
N MET A 110 -3.63 -1.64 -19.33
CA MET A 110 -2.83 -1.35 -20.52
C MET A 110 -2.24 -2.63 -21.15
N CYS A 111 -1.69 -3.53 -20.33
CA CYS A 111 -1.13 -4.80 -20.80
C CYS A 111 -2.20 -5.67 -21.47
N ILE A 112 -3.41 -5.73 -20.91
CA ILE A 112 -4.52 -6.50 -21.49
C ILE A 112 -4.89 -5.93 -22.87
N LEU A 113 -5.07 -4.61 -22.98
CA LEU A 113 -5.42 -3.97 -24.25
C LEU A 113 -4.35 -4.20 -25.32
N LEU A 114 -3.08 -4.00 -24.98
CA LEU A 114 -1.95 -4.25 -25.89
C LEU A 114 -1.97 -5.70 -26.38
N THR A 115 -2.15 -6.66 -25.47
CA THR A 115 -2.17 -8.09 -25.80
C THR A 115 -3.30 -8.42 -26.78
N VAL A 116 -4.51 -7.90 -26.55
CA VAL A 116 -5.65 -8.10 -27.44
C VAL A 116 -5.38 -7.51 -28.83
N PHE A 117 -4.85 -6.30 -28.93
CA PHE A 117 -4.51 -5.69 -30.22
C PHE A 117 -3.46 -6.48 -30.98
N VAL A 118 -2.41 -6.96 -30.28
CA VAL A 118 -1.38 -7.80 -30.89
C VAL A 118 -1.97 -9.11 -31.41
N LEU A 119 -2.84 -9.78 -30.65
CA LEU A 119 -3.48 -11.01 -31.10
C LEU A 119 -4.34 -10.80 -32.34
N VAL A 120 -5.15 -9.74 -32.37
CA VAL A 120 -5.97 -9.38 -33.54
C VAL A 120 -5.09 -9.09 -34.75
N TYR A 121 -3.99 -8.35 -34.57
CA TYR A 121 -3.04 -8.04 -35.62
C TYR A 121 -2.38 -9.29 -36.21
N VAL A 122 -1.84 -10.17 -35.35
CA VAL A 122 -1.15 -11.39 -35.78
C VAL A 122 -2.12 -12.37 -36.42
N ALA A 123 -3.29 -12.62 -35.81
CA ALA A 123 -4.30 -13.51 -36.38
C ALA A 123 -4.85 -13.00 -37.71
N GLY A 124 -5.26 -11.73 -37.77
CA GLY A 124 -5.77 -11.12 -38.99
C GLY A 124 -4.73 -11.07 -40.11
N GLY A 125 -3.48 -10.72 -39.77
CA GLY A 125 -2.39 -10.70 -40.72
C GLY A 125 -1.99 -12.10 -41.22
N MET A 126 -2.00 -13.12 -40.36
CA MET A 126 -1.79 -14.52 -40.76
C MET A 126 -2.87 -15.00 -41.73
N LEU A 127 -4.14 -14.74 -41.42
CA LEU A 127 -5.26 -15.10 -42.31
C LEU A 127 -5.11 -14.40 -43.66
N PHE A 128 -4.77 -13.11 -43.66
CA PHE A 128 -4.58 -12.35 -44.90
C PHE A 128 -3.40 -12.88 -45.73
N LEU A 129 -2.23 -13.10 -45.12
CA LEU A 129 -1.04 -13.59 -45.80
C LEU A 129 -1.24 -15.01 -46.33
N ARG A 130 -1.98 -15.86 -45.60
CA ARG A 130 -2.28 -17.23 -46.02
C ARG A 130 -3.28 -17.27 -47.17
N PHE A 131 -4.44 -16.64 -47.01
CA PHE A 131 -5.56 -16.83 -47.94
C PHE A 131 -5.52 -15.89 -49.14
N VAL A 132 -4.94 -14.69 -49.00
CA VAL A 132 -4.87 -13.71 -50.10
C VAL A 132 -3.55 -13.79 -50.84
N ARG A 133 -2.43 -14.00 -50.12
CA ARG A 133 -1.09 -14.03 -50.71
C ARG A 133 -0.49 -15.42 -50.90
N GLY A 134 -1.14 -16.47 -50.39
CA GLY A 134 -0.66 -17.84 -50.54
C GLY A 134 0.66 -18.13 -49.80
N ALA A 135 1.05 -17.29 -48.83
CA ALA A 135 2.29 -17.48 -48.08
C ALA A 135 2.25 -18.80 -47.29
N GLU A 136 3.40 -19.45 -47.16
CA GLU A 136 3.60 -20.71 -46.43
C GLU A 136 4.77 -20.63 -45.46
N GLY A 137 4.65 -21.34 -44.34
CA GLY A 137 5.69 -21.37 -43.31
C GLY A 137 5.81 -20.05 -42.55
N THR A 138 7.04 -19.58 -42.34
CA THR A 138 7.36 -18.42 -41.50
C THR A 138 6.93 -17.08 -42.10
N GLU A 139 6.68 -17.02 -43.41
CA GLU A 139 6.18 -15.81 -44.09
C GLU A 139 4.69 -15.52 -43.78
N MET A 140 4.01 -16.46 -43.13
CA MET A 140 2.62 -16.26 -42.70
C MET A 140 2.52 -15.27 -41.53
N ILE A 141 3.59 -15.09 -40.75
CA ILE A 141 3.59 -14.19 -39.59
C ILE A 141 3.94 -12.77 -40.08
N PRO A 142 3.05 -11.78 -39.90
CA PRO A 142 3.35 -10.40 -40.26
C PRO A 142 4.56 -9.88 -39.47
N ASN A 143 5.55 -9.31 -40.14
CA ASN A 143 6.77 -8.77 -39.52
C ASN A 143 7.47 -9.79 -38.61
N TYR A 144 7.70 -11.00 -39.11
CA TYR A 144 8.30 -12.11 -38.36
C TYR A 144 9.57 -11.73 -37.59
N GLU A 145 10.50 -10.99 -38.22
CA GLU A 145 11.76 -10.58 -37.59
C GLU A 145 11.54 -9.82 -36.28
N PHE A 146 10.59 -8.88 -36.26
CA PHE A 146 10.22 -8.15 -35.06
C PHE A 146 9.74 -9.08 -33.94
N TRP A 147 8.87 -10.04 -34.26
CA TRP A 147 8.31 -10.98 -33.27
C TRP A 147 9.34 -12.01 -32.79
N ALA A 148 10.29 -12.38 -33.64
CA ALA A 148 11.40 -13.25 -33.27
C ALA A 148 12.33 -12.58 -32.24
N ASP A 149 12.54 -11.26 -32.37
CA ASP A 149 13.39 -10.47 -31.48
C ASP A 149 12.68 -10.00 -30.20
N PHE A 150 11.35 -9.93 -30.21
CA PHE A 150 10.54 -9.41 -29.10
C PHE A 150 10.83 -10.08 -27.73
N PRO A 151 10.95 -11.42 -27.60
CA PRO A 151 11.28 -12.05 -26.32
C PRO A 151 12.64 -11.62 -25.75
N TYR A 152 13.63 -11.38 -26.61
CA TYR A 152 14.94 -10.89 -26.21
C TYR A 152 14.84 -9.45 -25.70
N LEU A 153 14.11 -8.59 -26.41
CA LEU A 153 13.84 -7.21 -26.00
C LEU A 153 13.12 -7.12 -24.63
N VAL A 154 12.14 -8.00 -24.38
CA VAL A 154 11.44 -8.08 -23.08
C VAL A 154 12.40 -8.48 -21.96
N LYS A 155 13.26 -9.49 -22.20
CA LYS A 155 14.27 -9.93 -21.24
C LYS A 155 15.24 -8.81 -20.89
N ASP A 156 15.70 -8.06 -21.89
CA ASP A 156 16.61 -6.93 -21.70
C ASP A 156 15.92 -5.79 -20.92
N GLY A 157 14.67 -5.47 -21.24
CA GLY A 157 13.87 -4.51 -20.48
C GLY A 157 13.68 -4.91 -19.01
N PHE A 158 13.38 -6.18 -18.73
CA PHE A 158 13.26 -6.67 -17.36
C PHE A 158 14.60 -6.60 -16.61
N THR A 159 15.69 -6.97 -17.28
CA THR A 159 17.05 -6.89 -16.73
C THR A 159 17.43 -5.44 -16.41
N PHE A 160 17.10 -4.50 -17.29
CA PHE A 160 17.31 -3.07 -17.07
C PHE A 160 16.50 -2.55 -15.86
N ALA A 161 15.21 -2.88 -15.79
CA ALA A 161 14.33 -2.44 -14.71
C ALA A 161 14.77 -3.00 -13.35
N THR A 162 15.17 -4.27 -13.28
CA THR A 162 15.60 -4.91 -12.03
C THR A 162 17.00 -4.50 -11.57
N ARG A 163 17.89 -4.08 -12.49
CA ARG A 163 19.21 -3.51 -12.14
C ARG A 163 19.09 -2.19 -11.38
N SER A 164 18.12 -1.34 -11.70
CA SER A 164 17.89 -0.09 -10.96
C SER A 164 17.44 -0.32 -9.50
N CYS A 165 16.90 -1.50 -9.19
CA CYS A 165 16.49 -1.88 -7.83
C CYS A 165 17.61 -2.52 -7.00
N ARG A 166 18.74 -2.89 -7.62
CA ARG A 166 19.97 -3.31 -6.93
C ARG A 166 20.92 -2.13 -6.98
N GLY A 167 20.95 -1.33 -5.91
CA GLY A 167 21.91 -0.23 -5.76
C GLY A 167 23.33 -0.68 -6.10
N GLU A 168 24.11 0.23 -6.68
CA GLU A 168 25.51 0.04 -7.06
C GLU A 168 26.32 -0.78 -6.03
N GLU A 169 26.54 -2.06 -6.33
CA GLU A 169 27.74 -2.76 -5.87
C GLU A 169 28.55 -3.18 -7.11
N ALA A 170 29.16 -2.20 -7.79
CA ALA A 170 30.13 -2.49 -8.87
C ALA A 170 30.98 -1.27 -9.25
N TYR A 171 31.73 -0.71 -8.31
CA TYR A 171 32.95 0.06 -8.65
C TYR A 171 34.14 -0.42 -7.81
N ALA A 172 34.40 -1.73 -7.87
CA ALA A 172 35.74 -2.27 -7.65
C ALA A 172 36.39 -2.43 -9.02
N TYR A 173 37.01 -1.35 -9.53
CA TYR A 173 37.99 -1.51 -10.60
C TYR A 173 39.38 -1.62 -9.98
N GLU A 174 40.11 -2.59 -10.51
CA GLU A 174 41.50 -2.97 -10.30
C GLU A 174 42.44 -1.82 -9.89
N LYS A 175 43.16 -2.02 -8.78
CA LYS A 175 44.51 -1.46 -8.64
C LYS A 175 45.43 -2.22 -9.59
N ILE A 176 45.76 -1.61 -10.72
CA ILE A 176 47.04 -1.85 -11.40
C ILE A 176 47.97 -0.74 -10.95
#